data_AF-V5AEM4-F1
#
_entry.id   AF-V5AEM4-F1
#
_cell.length_a   1.000
_cell.length_b   1.000
_cell.length_c   1.000
_cell.angle_alpha   90.00
_cell.angle_beta   90.00
_cell.angle_gamma   90.00
#
_symmetry.space_group_name_H-M   'P 1'
#
loop_
_entity.id
_entity.type
_entity.pdbx_description
1 polymer ?
#
loop_
_entity_poly.entity_id
_entity_poly.type
_entity_poly.pdbx_seq_one_letter_code
_entity_poly.pdbx_strand_id
1 'polypeptide(L)'
;MGKVLAHSINLRAEASISSILSRCVVAHVLGILRLPSEHVDAYTPACRGRVTFRRLQPFFYTGSLYGVLVLATVLAQVLAALLQVGLPTLAGNREALLLTGVAGRLERSVNNAVVALAMVAPAVFAVTLTQTTSAHTASAVLVFLIARLAYAVIYAFGIPYLRTLTWLVGFGCTLFLYTAALGV
;
A
#
# COMPACT_ATOMS: atom_id res chain seq x y z
N MET A 1 21.44 41.56 -4.65
CA MET A 1 21.16 41.00 -3.30
C MET A 1 19.94 40.07 -3.22
N GLY A 2 19.01 40.05 -4.19
CA GLY A 2 17.78 39.23 -4.11
C GLY A 2 17.89 37.74 -4.51
N LYS A 3 18.86 37.34 -5.35
CA LYS A 3 19.01 35.96 -5.83
C LYS A 3 19.52 34.98 -4.77
N VAL A 4 20.32 35.47 -3.81
CA VAL A 4 20.89 34.65 -2.72
C VAL A 4 19.82 34.30 -1.67
N LEU A 5 18.89 35.22 -1.39
CA LEU A 5 17.78 35.00 -0.47
C LEU A 5 16.78 33.97 -1.01
N ALA A 6 16.40 34.05 -2.29
CA ALA A 6 15.51 33.06 -2.92
C ALA A 6 16.12 31.66 -2.95
N HIS A 7 17.43 31.55 -3.20
CA HIS A 7 18.14 30.26 -3.19
C HIS A 7 18.23 29.66 -1.77
N SER A 8 18.43 30.49 -0.74
CA SER A 8 18.47 30.04 0.67
C SER A 8 17.11 29.58 1.22
N ILE A 9 16.00 30.16 0.73
CA ILE A 9 14.64 29.78 1.12
C ILE A 9 14.28 28.42 0.48
N ASN A 10 14.67 28.21 -0.79
CA ASN A 10 14.41 26.96 -1.50
C ASN A 10 15.14 25.77 -0.86
N LEU A 11 16.41 25.96 -0.48
CA LEU A 11 17.21 24.94 0.22
C LEU A 11 16.67 24.59 1.63
N ARG A 12 16.08 25.56 2.35
CA ARG A 12 15.42 25.29 3.65
C ARG A 12 14.08 24.57 3.49
N ALA A 13 13.33 24.85 2.43
CA ALA A 13 12.07 24.16 2.15
C ALA A 13 12.30 22.68 1.79
N GLU A 14 13.30 22.40 0.96
CA GLU A 14 13.66 21.02 0.56
C GLU A 14 14.24 20.21 1.73
N ALA A 15 15.08 20.82 2.57
CA ALA A 15 15.59 20.19 3.79
C ALA A 15 14.47 19.92 4.82
N SER A 16 13.47 20.81 4.91
CA SER A 16 12.29 20.63 5.76
C SER A 16 11.42 19.46 5.27
N ILE A 17 11.13 19.39 3.96
CA ILE A 17 10.34 18.32 3.35
C ILE A 17 11.01 16.95 3.49
N SER A 18 12.32 16.87 3.26
CA SER A 18 13.11 15.63 3.46
C SER A 18 13.12 15.18 4.93
N SER A 19 13.30 16.11 5.87
CA SER A 19 13.28 15.79 7.31
C SER A 19 11.88 15.44 7.83
N ILE A 20 10.83 16.04 7.26
CA ILE A 20 9.43 15.77 7.60
C ILE A 20 8.99 14.42 7.03
N LEU A 21 9.34 14.11 5.78
CA LEU A 21 9.06 12.81 5.18
C LEU A 21 9.79 11.68 5.91
N SER A 22 11.06 11.89 6.29
CA SER A 22 11.85 10.93 7.07
C SER A 22 11.29 10.77 8.50
N ARG A 23 10.94 11.86 9.19
CA ARG A 23 10.30 11.80 10.52
C ARG A 23 8.89 11.22 10.48
N CYS A 24 8.13 11.39 9.40
CA CYS A 24 6.81 10.78 9.23
C CYS A 24 6.92 9.26 9.03
N VAL A 25 7.87 8.78 8.23
CA VAL A 25 8.10 7.34 8.05
C VAL A 25 8.62 6.71 9.35
N VAL A 26 9.57 7.36 10.03
CA VAL A 26 10.12 6.89 11.31
C VAL A 26 9.10 6.96 12.46
N ALA A 27 8.26 8.00 12.52
CA ALA A 27 7.16 8.07 13.49
C ALA A 27 6.04 7.07 13.19
N HIS A 28 5.86 6.64 11.94
CA HIS A 28 4.94 5.56 11.61
C HIS A 28 5.47 4.18 12.04
N VAL A 29 6.80 4.02 12.05
CA VAL A 29 7.49 2.81 12.52
C VAL A 29 7.67 2.77 14.06
N LEU A 30 7.73 3.93 14.74
CA LEU A 30 8.07 4.01 16.19
C LEU A 30 7.02 4.70 17.09
N GLY A 31 5.96 5.32 16.56
CA GLY A 31 5.19 6.36 17.27
C GLY A 31 3.76 6.01 17.67
N ILE A 32 3.58 4.91 18.39
CA ILE A 32 2.43 4.70 19.28
C ILE A 32 2.55 5.70 20.43
N LEU A 33 2.06 6.94 20.28
CA LEU A 33 1.93 7.85 21.42
C LEU A 33 0.54 8.47 21.44
N ARG A 34 -0.27 7.89 22.34
CA ARG A 34 -1.53 8.43 22.84
C ARG A 34 -1.34 9.90 23.20
N LEU A 35 -2.06 10.80 22.56
CA LEU A 35 -2.34 12.10 23.18
C LEU A 35 -3.54 11.92 24.13
N PRO A 36 -3.43 12.33 25.40
CA PRO A 36 -4.50 12.21 26.39
C PRO A 36 -5.69 13.07 25.98
N SER A 37 -6.89 12.50 26.09
CA SER A 37 -8.15 12.97 25.51
C SER A 37 -8.96 13.93 26.39
N GLU A 38 -8.45 14.41 27.52
CA GLU A 38 -9.31 15.03 28.55
C GLU A 38 -9.55 16.54 28.42
N HIS A 39 -9.00 17.25 27.42
CA HIS A 39 -9.08 18.73 27.38
C HIS A 39 -9.53 19.36 26.04
N VAL A 40 -9.99 18.58 25.06
CA VAL A 40 -10.23 19.08 23.68
C VAL A 40 -11.73 19.20 23.31
N ASP A 41 -12.64 18.96 24.24
CA ASP A 41 -14.07 18.84 23.90
C ASP A 41 -14.86 20.15 23.86
N ALA A 42 -14.27 21.30 24.19
CA ALA A 42 -15.05 22.50 24.46
C ALA A 42 -15.24 23.51 23.29
N TYR A 43 -14.48 23.50 22.17
CA TYR A 43 -14.50 24.71 21.31
C TYR A 43 -14.41 24.66 19.77
N THR A 44 -14.29 23.55 19.03
CA THR A 44 -14.25 23.70 17.55
C THR A 44 -14.76 22.51 16.73
N PRO A 45 -15.95 22.60 16.08
CA PRO A 45 -16.35 21.65 15.04
C PRO A 45 -15.38 21.64 13.85
N ALA A 46 -14.69 22.77 13.58
CA ALA A 46 -13.69 22.91 12.51
C ALA A 46 -12.38 22.14 12.76
N CYS A 47 -12.02 21.85 14.02
CA CYS A 47 -10.85 21.04 14.37
C CYS A 47 -11.18 19.53 14.35
N ARG A 48 -12.42 19.16 14.68
CA ARG A 48 -12.87 17.77 14.72
C ARG A 48 -12.74 17.07 13.36
N GLY A 49 -13.18 17.70 12.27
CA GLY A 49 -13.03 17.15 10.91
C GLY A 49 -11.56 16.96 10.50
N ARG A 50 -10.69 17.86 10.95
CA ARG A 50 -9.24 17.84 10.63
C ARG A 50 -8.50 16.72 11.38
N VAL A 51 -8.90 16.41 12.61
CA VAL A 51 -8.32 15.31 13.40
C VAL A 51 -8.79 13.94 12.89
N THR A 52 -10.07 13.78 12.54
CA THR A 52 -10.60 12.53 11.96
C THR A 52 -9.97 12.21 10.62
N PHE A 53 -9.84 13.20 9.72
CA PHE A 53 -9.15 13.02 8.43
C PHE A 53 -7.69 12.57 8.61
N ARG A 54 -6.98 13.14 9.59
CA ARG A 54 -5.58 12.78 9.88
C ARG A 54 -5.42 11.34 10.40
N ARG A 55 -6.43 10.79 11.10
CA ARG A 55 -6.44 9.38 11.54
C ARG A 55 -6.73 8.39 10.41
N LEU A 56 -7.47 8.81 9.39
CA LEU A 56 -7.83 7.99 8.22
C LEU A 56 -6.76 8.00 7.12
N GLN A 57 -5.98 9.08 7.05
CA GLN A 57 -4.90 9.28 6.09
C GLN A 57 -3.93 8.09 5.89
N PRO A 58 -3.44 7.38 6.95
CA PRO A 58 -2.52 6.26 6.75
C PRO A 58 -3.16 5.05 6.05
N PHE A 59 -4.46 4.80 6.24
CA PHE A 59 -5.17 3.67 5.61
C PHE A 59 -5.34 3.89 4.11
N PHE A 60 -5.71 5.11 3.70
CA PHE A 60 -5.78 5.46 2.29
C PHE A 60 -4.41 5.47 1.63
N TYR A 61 -3.39 6.03 2.30
CA TYR A 61 -2.03 6.05 1.76
C TYR A 61 -1.49 4.63 1.52
N THR A 62 -1.60 3.74 2.50
CA THR A 62 -1.15 2.35 2.38
C THR A 62 -1.96 1.54 1.35
N GLY A 63 -3.28 1.78 1.26
CA GLY A 63 -4.10 1.23 0.18
C GLY A 63 -3.66 1.70 -1.21
N SER A 64 -3.35 2.99 -1.36
CA SER A 64 -2.80 3.55 -2.61
C SER A 64 -1.42 2.97 -2.95
N LEU A 65 -0.54 2.78 -1.96
CA LEU A 65 0.75 2.11 -2.17
C LEU A 65 0.57 0.68 -2.69
N TYR A 66 -0.44 -0.04 -2.20
CA TYR A 66 -0.75 -1.36 -2.75
C TYR A 66 -1.25 -1.28 -4.20
N GLY A 67 -2.07 -0.29 -4.53
CA GLY A 67 -2.44 -0.01 -5.93
C GLY A 67 -1.21 0.22 -6.83
N VAL A 68 -0.23 1.01 -6.36
CA VAL A 68 1.05 1.22 -7.06
C VAL A 68 1.82 -0.10 -7.21
N LEU A 69 1.84 -0.95 -6.19
CA LEU A 69 2.46 -2.27 -6.29
C LEU A 69 1.78 -3.13 -7.37
N VAL A 70 0.45 -3.13 -7.45
CA VAL A 70 -0.30 -3.85 -8.50
C VAL A 70 0.10 -3.32 -9.89
N LEU A 71 0.11 -2.00 -10.08
CA LEU A 71 0.54 -1.38 -11.33
C LEU A 71 1.98 -1.76 -11.70
N ALA A 72 2.89 -1.77 -10.72
CA ALA A 72 4.27 -2.20 -10.92
C ALA A 72 4.36 -3.68 -11.32
N THR A 73 3.56 -4.56 -10.71
CA THR A 73 3.52 -5.99 -11.10
C THR A 73 2.96 -6.21 -12.50
N VAL A 74 1.95 -5.44 -12.90
CA VAL A 74 1.41 -5.46 -14.27
C VAL A 74 2.48 -5.00 -15.25
N LEU A 75 3.17 -3.89 -14.96
CA LEU A 75 4.25 -3.40 -15.80
C LEU A 75 5.38 -4.44 -15.94
N ALA A 76 5.80 -5.05 -14.82
CA ALA A 76 6.80 -6.11 -14.84
C ALA A 76 6.37 -7.32 -15.69
N GLN A 77 5.10 -7.73 -15.60
CA GLN A 77 4.53 -8.80 -16.41
C GLN A 77 4.53 -8.45 -17.90
N VAL A 78 4.11 -7.23 -18.26
CA VAL A 78 4.09 -6.75 -19.65
C VAL A 78 5.50 -6.70 -20.23
N LEU A 79 6.48 -6.20 -19.48
CA LEU A 79 7.88 -6.16 -19.91
C LEU A 79 8.46 -7.57 -20.08
N ALA A 80 8.19 -8.48 -19.14
CA ALA A 80 8.66 -9.87 -19.24
C ALA A 80 8.02 -10.59 -20.45
N ALA A 81 6.73 -10.37 -20.69
CA ALA A 81 6.04 -10.91 -21.87
C ALA A 81 6.60 -10.30 -23.17
N LEU A 82 6.93 -9.00 -23.17
CA LEU A 82 7.49 -8.31 -24.33
C LEU A 82 8.85 -8.89 -24.73
N LEU A 83 9.69 -9.19 -23.74
CA LEU A 83 10.97 -9.85 -23.96
C LEU A 83 10.82 -11.29 -24.45
N GLN A 84 9.72 -11.97 -24.10
CA GLN A 84 9.49 -13.35 -24.50
C GLN A 84 8.92 -13.50 -25.92
N VAL A 85 7.90 -12.71 -26.27
CA VAL A 85 7.13 -12.91 -27.52
C VAL A 85 7.23 -11.74 -28.51
N GLY A 86 7.84 -10.63 -28.12
CA GLY A 86 7.96 -9.41 -28.93
C GLY A 86 6.69 -8.55 -28.98
N LEU A 87 6.86 -7.29 -29.44
CA LEU A 87 5.79 -6.29 -29.49
C LEU A 87 4.65 -6.63 -30.46
N PRO A 88 4.92 -7.11 -31.69
CA PRO A 88 3.84 -7.40 -32.65
C PRO A 88 2.89 -8.48 -32.14
N THR A 89 3.42 -9.52 -31.51
CA THR A 89 2.64 -10.63 -30.93
C THR A 89 1.81 -10.15 -29.73
N LEU A 90 2.36 -9.28 -28.88
CA LEU A 90 1.62 -8.73 -27.73
C LEU A 90 0.51 -7.75 -28.11
N ALA A 91 0.69 -7.02 -29.21
CA ALA A 91 -0.30 -6.07 -29.73
C ALA A 91 -1.44 -6.77 -30.49
N GLY A 92 -1.22 -8.01 -30.97
CA GLY A 92 -2.23 -8.84 -31.62
C GLY A 92 -3.17 -9.57 -30.65
N ASN A 93 -4.07 -10.40 -31.21
CA ASN A 93 -4.98 -11.24 -30.42
C ASN A 93 -4.23 -12.30 -29.60
N ARG A 94 -4.59 -12.43 -28.32
CA ARG A 94 -3.86 -13.24 -27.32
C ARG A 94 -4.48 -14.61 -27.04
N GLU A 95 -5.33 -15.10 -27.93
CA GLU A 95 -6.12 -16.33 -27.72
C GLU A 95 -5.25 -17.60 -27.63
N ALA A 96 -4.07 -17.60 -28.25
CA ALA A 96 -3.11 -18.72 -28.23
C ALA A 96 -1.75 -18.37 -27.59
N LEU A 97 -1.67 -17.26 -26.83
CA LEU A 97 -0.40 -16.80 -26.28
C LEU A 97 -0.05 -17.57 -25.00
N LEU A 98 0.96 -18.46 -25.07
CA LEU A 98 1.45 -19.20 -23.92
C LEU A 98 2.72 -18.55 -23.35
N LEU A 99 2.59 -17.91 -22.19
CA LEU A 99 3.72 -17.36 -21.44
C LEU A 99 4.36 -18.43 -20.56
N THR A 100 5.68 -18.52 -20.59
CA THR A 100 6.44 -19.54 -19.85
C THR A 100 7.49 -18.88 -18.95
N GLY A 101 8.14 -19.66 -18.08
CA GLY A 101 9.17 -19.14 -17.19
C GLY A 101 8.70 -17.98 -16.30
N VAL A 102 9.47 -16.88 -16.30
CA VAL A 102 9.20 -15.69 -15.47
C VAL A 102 7.93 -14.97 -15.91
N ALA A 103 7.67 -14.81 -17.22
CA ALA A 103 6.51 -14.07 -17.71
C ALA A 103 5.19 -14.75 -17.32
N GLY A 104 5.10 -16.07 -17.47
CA GLY A 104 3.93 -16.83 -17.03
C GLY A 104 3.78 -16.87 -15.49
N ARG A 105 4.88 -16.78 -14.75
CA ARG A 105 4.82 -16.62 -13.28
C ARG A 105 4.29 -15.24 -12.88
N LEU A 106 4.75 -14.18 -13.54
CA LEU A 106 4.28 -12.81 -13.28
C LEU A 106 2.81 -12.64 -13.65
N GLU A 107 2.33 -13.26 -14.73
CA GLU A 107 0.90 -13.29 -15.08
C GLU A 107 0.03 -13.86 -13.94
N ARG A 108 0.43 -15.00 -13.38
CA ARG A 108 -0.26 -15.57 -12.21
C ARG A 108 -0.14 -14.68 -10.97
N SER A 109 0.99 -13.98 -10.81
CA SER A 109 1.17 -13.02 -9.72
C SER A 109 0.24 -11.80 -9.87
N VAL A 110 0.07 -11.28 -11.08
CA VAL A 110 -0.85 -10.16 -11.38
C VAL A 110 -2.28 -10.55 -11.06
N ASN A 111 -2.75 -11.71 -11.54
CA ASN A 111 -4.10 -12.19 -11.25
C ASN A 111 -4.35 -12.30 -9.74
N ASN A 112 -3.36 -12.83 -9.00
CA ASN A 112 -3.46 -12.90 -7.56
C ASN A 112 -3.44 -11.52 -6.88
N ALA A 113 -2.66 -10.57 -7.38
CA ALA A 113 -2.59 -9.21 -6.84
C ALA A 113 -3.92 -8.45 -7.03
N VAL A 114 -4.57 -8.62 -8.18
CA VAL A 114 -5.90 -8.05 -8.46
C VAL A 114 -6.95 -8.65 -7.54
N VAL A 115 -6.97 -9.98 -7.35
CA VAL A 115 -7.91 -10.62 -6.42
C VAL A 115 -7.68 -10.12 -4.98
N ALA A 116 -6.43 -10.06 -4.54
CA ALA A 116 -6.11 -9.54 -3.21
C ALA A 116 -6.51 -8.06 -3.05
N LEU A 117 -6.40 -7.25 -4.10
CA LEU A 117 -6.89 -5.86 -4.11
C LEU A 117 -8.41 -5.79 -3.96
N ALA A 118 -9.14 -6.60 -4.72
CA ALA A 118 -10.59 -6.68 -4.65
C ALA A 118 -11.08 -7.13 -3.26
N MET A 119 -10.31 -7.94 -2.53
CA MET A 119 -10.64 -8.38 -1.17
C MET A 119 -10.28 -7.34 -0.11
N VAL A 120 -9.10 -6.73 -0.19
CA VAL A 120 -8.64 -5.80 0.86
C VAL A 120 -9.28 -4.42 0.76
N ALA A 121 -9.60 -3.95 -0.44
CA ALA A 121 -10.20 -2.63 -0.65
C ALA A 121 -11.49 -2.43 0.16
N PRO A 122 -12.53 -3.28 0.04
CA PRO A 122 -13.73 -3.16 0.85
C PRO A 122 -13.47 -3.29 2.36
N ALA A 123 -12.52 -4.11 2.80
CA ALA A 123 -12.14 -4.24 4.21
C ALA A 123 -11.58 -2.92 4.77
N VAL A 124 -10.65 -2.28 4.04
CA VAL A 124 -10.08 -0.99 4.43
C VAL A 124 -11.16 0.09 4.44
N PHE A 125 -12.02 0.12 3.42
CA PHE A 125 -13.16 1.05 3.39
C PHE A 125 -14.10 0.81 4.58
N ALA A 126 -14.45 -0.43 4.91
CA ALA A 126 -15.33 -0.75 6.03
C ALA A 126 -14.75 -0.26 7.37
N VAL A 127 -13.46 -0.52 7.65
CA VAL A 127 -12.79 -0.02 8.87
C VAL A 127 -12.79 1.51 8.93
N THR A 128 -12.57 2.18 7.79
CA THR A 128 -12.57 3.66 7.74
C THR A 128 -13.95 4.27 7.94
N LEU A 129 -14.99 3.69 7.33
CA LEU A 129 -16.37 4.19 7.39
C LEU A 129 -17.03 3.89 8.75
N THR A 130 -16.73 2.75 9.36
CA THR A 130 -17.20 2.38 10.70
C THR A 130 -16.42 3.08 11.82
N GLN A 131 -15.39 3.86 11.49
CA GLN A 131 -14.50 4.53 12.45
C GLN A 131 -13.82 3.57 13.45
N THR A 132 -13.68 2.29 13.10
CA THR A 132 -13.03 1.24 13.90
C THR A 132 -11.50 1.22 13.73
N THR A 133 -10.93 2.34 13.30
CA THR A 133 -9.47 2.49 13.11
C THR A 133 -8.73 2.43 14.45
N SER A 134 -7.69 1.59 14.53
CA SER A 134 -6.85 1.40 15.70
C SER A 134 -5.39 1.19 15.29
N ALA A 135 -4.47 1.18 16.25
CA ALA A 135 -3.06 0.85 15.98
C ALA A 135 -2.92 -0.56 15.38
N HIS A 136 -3.75 -1.51 15.80
CA HIS A 136 -3.76 -2.87 15.28
C HIS A 136 -4.22 -2.92 13.83
N THR A 137 -5.32 -2.25 13.47
CA THR A 137 -5.77 -2.22 12.06
C THR A 137 -4.79 -1.49 11.16
N ALA A 138 -4.12 -0.44 11.64
CA ALA A 138 -3.03 0.22 10.89
C ALA A 138 -1.85 -0.73 10.65
N SER A 139 -1.42 -1.47 11.69
CA SER A 139 -0.35 -2.46 11.56
C SER A 139 -0.72 -3.60 10.61
N ALA A 140 -1.98 -4.06 10.61
CA ALA A 140 -2.45 -5.12 9.73
C ALA A 140 -2.38 -4.73 8.25
N VAL A 141 -2.75 -3.49 7.90
CA VAL A 141 -2.62 -2.98 6.51
C VAL A 141 -1.15 -2.87 6.09
N LEU A 142 -0.26 -2.46 7.00
CA LEU A 142 1.18 -2.41 6.71
C LEU A 142 1.77 -3.82 6.49
N VAL A 143 1.44 -4.76 7.37
CA VAL A 143 1.87 -6.17 7.25
C VAL A 143 1.32 -6.77 5.96
N PHE A 144 0.06 -6.48 5.61
CA PHE A 144 -0.51 -6.86 4.32
C PHE A 144 0.35 -6.34 3.15
N LEU A 145 0.68 -5.05 3.13
CA LEU A 145 1.48 -4.45 2.06
C LEU A 145 2.84 -5.15 1.91
N ILE A 146 3.54 -5.37 3.02
CA ILE A 146 4.86 -6.04 3.02
C ILE A 146 4.71 -7.50 2.54
N ALA A 147 3.69 -8.22 3.01
CA ALA A 147 3.43 -9.59 2.59
C ALA A 147 3.14 -9.67 1.09
N ARG A 148 2.41 -8.71 0.52
CA ARG A 148 2.13 -8.66 -0.93
C ARG A 148 3.35 -8.29 -1.77
N LEU A 149 4.20 -7.39 -1.27
CA LEU A 149 5.48 -7.08 -1.91
C LEU A 149 6.38 -8.33 -1.94
N ALA A 150 6.52 -9.00 -0.80
CA ALA A 150 7.27 -10.24 -0.69
C ALA A 150 6.68 -11.32 -1.62
N TYR A 151 5.36 -11.49 -1.63
CA TYR A 151 4.67 -12.45 -2.49
C TYR A 151 5.03 -12.24 -3.97
N ALA A 152 4.94 -11.00 -4.48
CA ALA A 152 5.24 -10.70 -5.89
C ALA A 152 6.69 -11.07 -6.26
N VAL A 153 7.65 -10.71 -5.40
CA VAL A 153 9.08 -11.01 -5.59
C VAL A 153 9.32 -12.52 -5.55
N ILE A 154 8.82 -13.20 -4.51
CA ILE A 154 8.96 -14.66 -4.33
C ILE A 154 8.33 -15.44 -5.49
N TYR A 155 7.17 -14.97 -5.99
CA TYR A 155 6.49 -15.59 -7.12
C TYR A 155 7.32 -15.49 -8.41
N ALA A 156 7.95 -14.33 -8.66
CA ALA A 156 8.82 -14.14 -9.82
C ALA A 156 10.02 -15.11 -9.80
N PHE A 157 10.62 -15.33 -8.63
CA PHE A 157 11.72 -16.29 -8.42
C PHE A 157 11.26 -17.76 -8.38
N GLY A 158 9.97 -18.03 -8.18
CA GLY A 158 9.41 -19.38 -8.23
C GLY A 158 9.64 -20.21 -6.97
N ILE A 159 9.77 -19.59 -5.80
CA ILE A 159 9.98 -20.31 -4.53
C ILE A 159 8.62 -20.76 -3.95
N PRO A 160 8.28 -22.07 -3.97
CA PRO A 160 6.91 -22.54 -3.79
C PRO A 160 6.35 -22.37 -2.37
N TYR A 161 7.15 -22.67 -1.34
CA TYR A 161 6.68 -22.65 0.06
C TYR A 161 6.55 -21.24 0.63
N LEU A 162 7.54 -20.36 0.38
CA LEU A 162 7.51 -18.98 0.86
C LEU A 162 6.36 -18.18 0.24
N ARG A 163 5.96 -18.53 -0.99
CA ARG A 163 4.80 -17.92 -1.65
C ARG A 163 3.51 -18.19 -0.87
N THR A 164 3.30 -19.43 -0.45
CA THR A 164 2.08 -19.79 0.29
C THR A 164 2.04 -19.12 1.66
N LEU A 165 3.18 -19.04 2.34
CA LEU A 165 3.28 -18.34 3.63
C LEU A 165 2.92 -16.86 3.50
N THR A 166 3.50 -16.16 2.54
CA THR A 166 3.20 -14.72 2.32
C THR A 166 1.76 -14.49 1.87
N TRP A 167 1.19 -15.43 1.11
CA TRP A 167 -0.24 -15.41 0.77
C TRP A 167 -1.13 -15.54 2.01
N LEU A 168 -0.84 -16.51 2.88
CA LEU A 168 -1.61 -16.74 4.12
C LEU A 168 -1.56 -15.54 5.05
N VAL A 169 -0.39 -14.90 5.20
CA VAL A 169 -0.24 -13.67 5.99
C VAL A 169 -1.09 -12.55 5.40
N GLY A 170 -1.03 -12.33 4.08
CA GLY A 170 -1.87 -11.33 3.42
C GLY A 170 -3.36 -11.58 3.62
N PHE A 171 -3.80 -12.83 3.39
CA PHE A 171 -5.18 -13.23 3.59
C PHE A 171 -5.65 -13.06 5.05
N GLY A 172 -4.81 -13.46 6.02
CA GLY A 172 -5.08 -13.30 7.45
C GLY A 172 -5.22 -11.84 7.86
N CYS A 173 -4.39 -10.94 7.33
CA CYS A 173 -4.56 -9.50 7.56
C CYS A 173 -5.88 -8.98 7.00
N THR A 174 -6.27 -9.41 5.80
CA THR A 174 -7.57 -9.02 5.22
C THR A 174 -8.73 -9.51 6.08
N LEU A 175 -8.68 -10.76 6.54
CA LEU A 175 -9.69 -11.32 7.44
C LEU A 175 -9.77 -10.54 8.76
N PHE A 176 -8.64 -10.22 9.36
CA PHE A 176 -8.57 -9.41 10.57
C PHE A 176 -9.19 -8.00 10.39
N LEU A 177 -8.99 -7.37 9.24
CA LEU A 177 -9.62 -6.08 8.95
C LEU A 177 -11.14 -6.20 8.87
N TYR A 178 -11.66 -7.30 8.34
CA TYR A 178 -13.10 -7.56 8.34
C TYR A 178 -13.65 -7.79 9.74
N THR A 179 -12.99 -8.59 10.58
CA THR A 179 -13.45 -8.81 11.97
C THR A 179 -13.42 -7.51 12.76
N ALA A 180 -12.37 -6.71 12.61
CA ALA A 180 -12.28 -5.39 13.22
C ALA A 180 -13.39 -4.44 12.76
N ALA A 181 -13.75 -4.46 11.47
CA ALA A 181 -14.85 -3.66 10.94
C ALA A 181 -16.23 -4.11 11.47
N LEU A 182 -16.39 -5.41 11.72
CA LEU A 182 -17.62 -5.99 12.28
C LEU A 182 -17.70 -5.84 13.81
N GLY A 183 -16.61 -5.47 14.48
CA GLY A 183 -16.54 -5.32 15.93
C GLY A 183 -16.54 -6.65 16.69
N VAL A 184 -16.11 -7.73 16.04
CA VAL A 184 -16.02 -9.10 16.61
C VAL A 184 -14.58 -9.49 16.90
#